data_AF-W3AJL5-F1
#
_entry.id   AF-W3AJL5-F1
#
_cell.length_a   1.000
_cell.length_b   1.000
_cell.length_c   1.000
_cell.angle_alpha   90.00
_cell.angle_beta   90.00
_cell.angle_gamma   90.00
#
_symmetry.space_group_name_H-M   'P 1'
#
loop_
_entity.id
_entity.type
_entity.pdbx_description
1 polymer ?
#
loop_
_entity_poly.entity_id
_entity_poly.type
_entity_poly.pdbx_seq_one_letter_code
_entity_poly.pdbx_strand_id
1 'polypeptide(L)'
;MDKSKKRRFLYRIAAFIVILLIAAAMFIIGRGHTVYFDNKMPENVGTEVSVPYKIDVIVADKTVAKLKSGERGMADTMGQNFKMQLLVTKEKGEEPTRLQVGLTLPYSMDGIIINLPALLSGLDESAYLSEFVYVPSAEEMKDEEVITDDTDNQMSFEG
;
A
#
# COMPACT_ATOMS: atom_id res chain seq x y z
N MET A 1 43.31 30.36 -12.93
CA MET A 1 42.62 29.73 -11.78
C MET A 1 43.62 28.90 -10.99
N ASP A 2 43.93 29.33 -9.76
CA ASP A 2 44.98 28.76 -8.90
C ASP A 2 44.90 27.23 -8.74
N LYS A 3 46.03 26.53 -8.84
CA LYS A 3 46.11 25.05 -8.68
C LYS A 3 45.54 24.59 -7.33
N SER A 4 45.69 25.39 -6.27
CA SER A 4 45.16 25.12 -4.93
C SER A 4 43.63 25.24 -4.88
N LYS A 5 43.04 26.23 -5.57
CA LYS A 5 41.58 26.41 -5.68
C LYS A 5 40.93 25.30 -6.48
N LYS A 6 41.56 24.82 -7.57
CA LYS A 6 41.07 23.66 -8.36
C LYS A 6 41.01 22.37 -7.54
N ARG A 7 42.05 22.06 -6.75
CA ARG A 7 42.06 20.86 -5.88
C ARG A 7 40.98 20.93 -4.81
N ARG A 8 40.84 22.08 -4.13
CA ARG A 8 39.75 22.30 -3.14
C ARG A 8 38.36 22.16 -3.76
N PHE A 9 38.17 22.66 -4.99
CA PHE A 9 36.91 22.50 -5.71
C PHE A 9 36.62 21.04 -6.07
N LEU A 10 37.64 20.27 -6.46
CA LEU A 10 37.52 18.84 -6.73
C LEU A 10 37.07 18.05 -5.47
N TYR A 11 37.69 18.31 -4.32
CA TYR A 11 37.30 17.67 -3.06
C TYR A 11 35.87 18.03 -2.64
N ARG A 12 35.41 19.26 -2.90
CA ARG A 12 34.02 19.68 -2.64
C ARG A 12 33.02 18.95 -3.53
N ILE A 13 33.31 18.80 -4.82
CA ILE A 13 32.46 18.03 -5.73
C ILE A 13 32.44 16.55 -5.31
N ALA A 14 33.60 15.97 -5.00
CA ALA A 14 33.68 14.60 -4.54
C ALA A 14 32.86 14.39 -3.25
N ALA A 15 32.98 15.29 -2.27
CA ALA A 15 32.17 15.25 -1.06
C ALA A 15 30.67 15.38 -1.36
N PHE A 16 30.28 16.26 -2.29
CA PHE A 16 28.88 16.41 -2.70
C PHE A 16 28.33 15.15 -3.36
N ILE A 17 29.11 14.48 -4.21
CA ILE A 17 28.73 13.20 -4.82
C ILE A 17 28.54 12.12 -3.75
N VAL A 18 29.43 12.05 -2.76
CA VAL A 18 29.29 11.09 -1.64
C VAL A 18 28.00 11.35 -0.86
N ILE A 19 27.66 12.60 -0.57
CA ILE A 19 26.41 12.96 0.10
C ILE A 19 25.20 12.54 -0.75
N LEU A 20 25.23 12.78 -2.07
CA LEU A 20 24.15 12.36 -2.97
C LEU A 20 23.97 10.85 -3.00
N LEU A 21 25.05 10.07 -2.98
CA LEU A 21 24.98 8.61 -2.91
C LEU A 21 24.33 8.13 -1.61
N ILE A 22 24.68 8.75 -0.48
CA ILE A 22 24.06 8.44 0.81
C ILE A 22 22.57 8.81 0.79
N ALA A 23 22.22 9.98 0.28
CA ALA A 23 20.82 10.42 0.16
C ALA A 23 20.00 9.46 -0.71
N ALA A 24 20.53 9.03 -1.86
CA ALA A 24 19.89 8.06 -2.73
C ALA A 24 19.69 6.70 -2.04
N ALA A 25 20.68 6.23 -1.27
CA ALA A 25 20.56 4.99 -0.50
C ALA A 25 19.46 5.10 0.58
N MET A 26 19.41 6.23 1.31
CA MET A 26 18.38 6.47 2.31
C MET A 26 16.99 6.58 1.69
N PHE A 27 16.86 7.13 0.48
CA PHE A 27 15.58 7.21 -0.23
C PHE A 27 15.01 5.82 -0.59
N ILE A 28 15.87 4.91 -1.05
CA ILE A 28 15.45 3.56 -1.47
C ILE A 28 15.03 2.68 -0.28
N ILE A 29 15.75 2.79 0.84
CA ILE A 29 15.51 1.97 2.04
C ILE A 29 14.40 2.57 2.91
N GLY A 30 14.31 3.90 2.95
CA GLY A 30 13.39 4.64 3.84
C GLY A 30 11.97 4.78 3.31
N ARG A 31 11.64 4.30 2.10
CA ARG A 31 10.27 4.36 1.59
C ARG A 31 9.38 3.39 2.38
N GLY A 32 8.47 3.95 3.16
CA GLY A 32 7.40 3.20 3.81
C GLY A 32 6.31 2.86 2.81
N HIS A 33 5.85 1.61 2.83
CA HIS A 33 4.67 1.17 2.10
C HIS A 33 3.65 0.68 3.13
N THR A 34 2.39 1.06 2.94
CA THR A 34 1.28 0.44 3.67
C THR A 34 0.79 -0.75 2.87
N VAL A 35 0.79 -1.92 3.51
CA VAL A 35 0.33 -3.17 2.93
C VAL A 35 -1.00 -3.55 3.56
N TYR A 36 -2.03 -3.68 2.75
CA TYR A 36 -3.34 -4.19 3.13
C TYR A 36 -3.42 -5.69 2.85
N PHE A 37 -4.05 -6.43 3.75
CA PHE A 37 -4.29 -7.86 3.61
C PHE A 37 -5.78 -8.10 3.51
N ASP A 38 -6.22 -8.75 2.44
CA ASP A 38 -7.61 -9.10 2.21
C ASP A 38 -7.83 -10.60 2.43
N ASN A 39 -8.81 -10.94 3.27
CA ASN A 39 -9.35 -12.29 3.36
C ASN A 39 -10.74 -12.38 2.73
N LYS A 40 -10.86 -12.01 1.45
CA LYS A 40 -12.11 -12.09 0.68
C LYS A 40 -11.91 -12.78 -0.65
N MET A 41 -13.01 -13.22 -1.26
CA MET A 41 -12.97 -13.75 -2.62
C MET A 41 -12.40 -12.70 -3.59
N PRO A 42 -11.41 -13.05 -4.42
CA PRO A 42 -10.82 -12.10 -5.36
C PRO A 42 -11.87 -11.67 -6.40
N GLU A 43 -12.08 -10.37 -6.54
CA GLU A 43 -13.08 -9.79 -7.45
C GLU A 43 -12.67 -9.91 -8.93
N ASN A 44 -11.36 -9.98 -9.19
CA ASN A 44 -10.78 -9.95 -10.54
C ASN A 44 -10.48 -11.34 -11.11
N VAL A 45 -10.83 -12.40 -10.39
CA VAL A 45 -10.56 -13.78 -10.80
C VAL A 45 -11.89 -14.47 -11.00
N GLY A 46 -12.24 -14.79 -12.24
CA GLY A 46 -13.48 -15.53 -12.58
C GLY A 46 -13.49 -16.98 -12.10
N THR A 47 -12.65 -17.34 -11.13
CA THR A 47 -12.49 -18.68 -10.56
C THR A 47 -12.87 -18.64 -9.10
N GLU A 48 -13.69 -19.60 -8.67
CA GLU A 48 -14.04 -19.75 -7.24
C GLU A 48 -12.79 -20.16 -6.45
N VAL A 49 -12.25 -19.21 -5.70
CA VAL A 49 -11.14 -19.44 -4.77
C VAL A 49 -11.71 -19.71 -3.38
N SER A 50 -11.26 -20.80 -2.75
CA SER A 50 -11.64 -21.15 -1.38
C SER A 50 -11.11 -20.11 -0.39
N VAL A 51 -12.02 -19.38 0.27
CA VAL A 51 -11.67 -18.39 1.30
C VAL A 51 -11.52 -19.08 2.65
N PRO A 52 -10.36 -19.00 3.33
CA PRO A 52 -10.19 -19.59 4.65
C PRO A 52 -11.05 -18.90 5.72
N TYR A 53 -11.50 -19.68 6.72
CA TYR A 53 -12.28 -19.17 7.86
C TYR A 53 -11.56 -18.04 8.61
N LYS A 54 -10.25 -18.22 8.86
CA LYS A 54 -9.44 -17.26 9.62
C LYS A 54 -7.98 -17.30 9.17
N ILE A 55 -7.36 -16.12 9.06
CA ILE A 55 -5.94 -15.96 8.80
C ILE A 55 -5.34 -14.98 9.82
N ASP A 56 -4.35 -15.43 10.60
CA ASP A 56 -3.54 -14.52 11.41
C ASP A 56 -2.26 -14.18 10.63
N VAL A 57 -2.03 -12.89 10.40
CA VAL A 57 -0.87 -12.36 9.67
C VAL A 57 0.18 -11.91 10.69
N ILE A 58 1.38 -12.46 10.57
CA ILE A 58 2.52 -12.16 11.43
C ILE A 58 3.63 -11.55 10.57
N VAL A 59 4.10 -10.37 10.95
CA VAL A 59 5.20 -9.66 10.28
C VAL A 59 6.24 -9.32 11.34
N ALA A 60 7.51 -9.64 11.07
CA ALA A 60 8.62 -9.42 12.02
C ALA A 60 8.31 -9.93 13.45
N ASP A 61 7.82 -11.17 13.55
CA ASP A 61 7.44 -11.85 14.80
C ASP A 61 6.32 -11.19 15.61
N LYS A 62 5.59 -10.23 15.01
CA LYS A 62 4.42 -9.58 15.61
C LYS A 62 3.17 -9.90 14.81
N THR A 63 2.09 -10.30 15.48
CA THR A 63 0.78 -10.44 14.84
C THR A 63 0.23 -9.06 14.51
N VAL A 64 0.16 -8.73 13.23
CA VAL A 64 -0.30 -7.41 12.75
C VAL A 64 -1.79 -7.40 12.46
N ALA A 65 -2.35 -8.55 12.05
CA ALA A 65 -3.77 -8.67 11.75
C ALA A 65 -4.28 -10.07 12.06
N LYS A 66 -5.55 -10.14 12.47
CA LYS A 66 -6.32 -11.38 12.61
C LYS A 66 -7.58 -11.21 11.78
N LEU A 67 -7.67 -11.91 10.67
CA LEU A 67 -8.66 -11.67 9.63
C LEU A 67 -9.60 -12.86 9.52
N LYS A 68 -10.87 -12.66 9.80
CA LYS A 68 -11.93 -13.59 9.40
C LYS A 68 -12.28 -13.40 7.93
N SER A 69 -13.09 -14.30 7.39
CA SER A 69 -13.64 -14.17 6.04
C SER A 69 -14.34 -12.81 5.87
N GLY A 70 -13.94 -12.05 4.85
CA GLY A 70 -14.44 -10.72 4.51
C GLY A 70 -13.70 -9.56 5.18
N GLU A 71 -12.77 -9.81 6.11
CA GLU A 71 -12.05 -8.75 6.82
C GLU A 71 -10.78 -8.31 6.08
N ARG A 72 -10.42 -7.03 6.26
CA ARG A 72 -9.19 -6.41 5.76
C ARG A 72 -8.31 -5.98 6.94
N GLY A 73 -7.02 -6.29 6.85
CA GLY A 73 -6.00 -5.83 7.78
C GLY A 73 -5.00 -4.91 7.10
N MET A 74 -4.14 -4.28 7.89
CA MET A 74 -3.03 -3.49 7.35
C MET A 74 -1.77 -3.67 8.19
N ALA A 75 -0.62 -3.48 7.55
CA ALA A 75 0.66 -3.33 8.21
C ALA A 75 1.54 -2.35 7.43
N ASP A 76 2.25 -1.51 8.17
CA ASP A 76 3.27 -0.65 7.59
C ASP A 76 4.61 -1.39 7.55
N THR A 77 5.29 -1.29 6.41
CA THR A 77 6.61 -1.89 6.22
C THR A 77 7.54 -0.91 5.52
N MET A 78 8.85 -1.09 5.72
CA MET A 78 9.87 -0.26 5.11
C MET A 78 10.69 -1.08 4.12
N GLY A 79 10.88 -0.53 2.93
CA GLY A 79 11.62 -1.17 1.85
C GLY A 79 10.81 -2.19 1.06
N GLN A 80 11.51 -2.90 0.17
CA GLN A 80 10.92 -3.74 -0.87
C GLN A 80 10.64 -5.18 -0.43
N ASN A 81 11.52 -5.72 0.43
CA ASN A 81 11.48 -7.12 0.83
C ASN A 81 10.49 -7.30 1.98
N PHE A 82 9.29 -7.76 1.64
CA PHE A 82 8.24 -8.00 2.60
C PHE A 82 8.16 -9.49 2.94
N LYS A 83 8.36 -9.83 4.22
CA LYS A 83 8.27 -11.20 4.71
C LYS A 83 7.15 -11.30 5.74
N MET A 84 6.27 -12.26 5.55
CA MET A 84 5.18 -12.54 6.47
C MET A 84 5.04 -14.03 6.75
N GLN A 85 4.45 -14.33 7.89
CA GLN A 85 3.99 -15.65 8.29
C GLN A 85 2.47 -15.61 8.37
N LEU A 86 1.83 -16.57 7.70
CA LEU A 86 0.38 -16.73 7.71
C LEU A 86 0.04 -17.98 8.53
N LEU A 87 -0.84 -17.80 9.52
CA LEU A 87 -1.51 -18.90 10.22
C LEU A 87 -2.90 -19.05 9.63
N VAL A 88 -3.08 -20.05 8.78
CA VAL A 88 -4.31 -20.27 8.03
C VAL A 88 -5.14 -21.36 8.70
N THR A 89 -6.37 -21.03 9.07
CA THR A 89 -7.39 -21.97 9.54
C THR A 89 -8.46 -22.05 8.46
N LYS A 90 -8.56 -23.18 7.74
CA LYS A 90 -9.51 -23.33 6.63
C LYS A 90 -10.93 -23.50 7.16
N GLU A 91 -11.13 -24.44 8.09
CA GLU A 91 -12.43 -24.69 8.72
C GLU A 91 -12.44 -24.36 10.22
N LYS A 92 -13.64 -24.09 10.76
CA LYS A 92 -13.82 -23.74 12.16
C LYS A 92 -13.44 -24.92 13.06
N GLY A 93 -12.31 -24.80 13.75
CA GLY A 93 -11.82 -25.81 14.70
C GLY A 93 -10.67 -26.67 14.18
N GLU A 94 -10.21 -26.44 12.94
CA GLU A 94 -9.01 -27.08 12.39
C GLU A 94 -7.73 -26.44 12.92
N GLU A 95 -6.64 -27.21 12.99
CA GLU A 95 -5.34 -26.68 13.40
C GLU A 95 -4.78 -25.68 12.36
N PRO A 96 -4.22 -24.54 12.82
CA PRO A 96 -3.70 -23.53 11.91
C PRO A 96 -2.44 -24.01 11.20
N THR A 97 -2.44 -23.95 9.87
CA THR A 97 -1.25 -24.24 9.05
C THR A 97 -0.37 -23.00 8.97
N ARG A 98 0.92 -23.15 9.27
CA ARG A 98 1.94 -22.08 9.16
C ARG A 98 2.52 -22.04 7.75
N LEU A 99 2.41 -20.89 7.08
CA LEU A 99 3.04 -20.64 5.79
C LEU A 99 3.94 -19.39 5.87
N GLN A 100 5.18 -19.50 5.38
CA GLN A 100 6.07 -18.35 5.22
C GLN A 100 5.96 -17.85 3.78
N VAL A 101 5.71 -16.56 3.63
CA VAL A 101 5.61 -15.91 2.33
C VAL A 101 6.54 -14.70 2.28
N GLY A 102 7.38 -14.65 1.25
CA GLY A 102 8.22 -13.51 0.93
C GLY A 102 7.78 -12.90 -0.39
N LEU A 103 7.49 -11.60 -0.39
CA LEU A 103 7.07 -10.84 -1.56
C LEU A 103 7.99 -9.65 -1.77
N THR A 104 8.15 -9.25 -3.03
CA THR A 104 8.86 -8.04 -3.41
C THR A 104 7.83 -6.98 -3.74
N LEU A 105 7.72 -5.95 -2.91
CA LEU A 105 6.73 -4.89 -3.08
C LEU A 105 7.14 -3.92 -4.21
N PRO A 106 6.24 -3.55 -5.14
CA PRO A 106 6.55 -2.56 -6.17
C PRO A 106 6.68 -1.14 -5.60
N TYR A 107 7.73 -0.41 -6.01
CA TYR A 107 7.96 0.98 -5.59
C TYR A 107 7.00 2.01 -6.20
N SER A 108 6.31 1.63 -7.28
CA SER A 108 5.43 2.52 -8.03
C SER A 108 4.03 2.61 -7.46
N MET A 109 3.69 1.80 -6.46
CA MET A 109 2.36 1.72 -5.87
C MET A 109 2.41 2.15 -4.41
N ASP A 110 1.51 3.05 -4.01
CA ASP A 110 1.30 3.40 -2.61
C ASP A 110 -0.02 2.74 -2.14
N GLY A 111 0.02 1.99 -1.04
CA GLY A 111 -1.14 1.24 -0.54
C GLY A 111 -1.36 -0.09 -1.28
N ILE A 112 -0.49 -1.06 -1.06
CA ILE A 112 -0.52 -2.34 -1.77
C ILE A 112 -1.51 -3.27 -1.09
N ILE A 113 -2.48 -3.81 -1.82
CA ILE A 113 -3.43 -4.82 -1.34
C ILE A 113 -2.95 -6.20 -1.76
N ILE A 114 -2.92 -7.12 -0.80
CA ILE A 114 -2.62 -8.54 -1.00
C ILE A 114 -3.86 -9.36 -0.66
N ASN A 115 -4.47 -9.99 -1.67
CA ASN A 115 -5.53 -10.97 -1.48
C ASN A 115 -4.93 -12.31 -1.05
N LEU A 116 -5.09 -12.64 0.25
CA LEU A 116 -4.50 -13.83 0.85
C LEU A 116 -5.09 -15.13 0.28
N PRO A 117 -6.41 -15.27 0.06
CA PRO A 117 -6.96 -16.46 -0.61
C PRO A 117 -6.34 -16.71 -1.99
N ALA A 118 -6.25 -15.69 -2.84
CA ALA A 118 -5.66 -15.80 -4.18
C ALA A 118 -4.17 -16.21 -4.12
N LEU A 119 -3.42 -15.62 -3.19
CA LEU A 119 -2.02 -15.96 -2.93
C LEU A 119 -1.87 -17.42 -2.47
N LEU A 120 -2.75 -17.90 -1.58
CA LEU A 120 -2.74 -19.28 -1.08
C LEU A 120 -3.13 -20.30 -2.15
N SER A 121 -3.95 -19.90 -3.12
CA SER A 121 -4.28 -20.72 -4.29
C SER A 121 -3.20 -20.75 -5.37
N GLY A 122 -2.10 -20.00 -5.19
CA GLY A 122 -0.99 -19.97 -6.14
C GLY A 122 -1.34 -19.28 -7.47
N LEU A 123 -2.28 -18.34 -7.44
CA LEU A 123 -2.59 -17.50 -8.61
C LEU A 123 -1.44 -16.52 -8.90
N ASP A 124 -1.43 -15.99 -10.13
CA ASP A 124 -0.42 -15.03 -10.58
C ASP A 124 -0.44 -13.73 -9.77
N GLU A 125 0.66 -12.97 -9.83
CA GLU A 125 0.83 -11.74 -9.04
C GLU A 125 -0.28 -10.71 -9.29
N SER A 126 -0.76 -10.59 -10.51
CA SER A 126 -1.87 -9.68 -10.87
C SER A 126 -3.21 -10.08 -10.25
N ALA A 127 -3.39 -11.33 -9.83
CA ALA A 127 -4.61 -11.82 -9.23
C ALA A 127 -4.67 -11.54 -7.73
N TYR A 128 -3.52 -11.55 -7.05
CA TYR A 128 -3.45 -11.31 -5.61
C TYR A 128 -2.93 -9.93 -5.22
N LEU A 129 -2.25 -9.19 -6.11
CA LEU A 129 -1.67 -7.89 -5.82
C LEU A 129 -2.44 -6.79 -6.57
N SER A 130 -2.98 -5.83 -5.84
CA SER A 130 -3.64 -4.65 -6.40
C SER A 130 -3.23 -3.38 -5.65
N GLU A 131 -3.40 -2.23 -6.30
CA GLU A 131 -3.18 -0.93 -5.67
C GLU A 131 -4.48 -0.44 -5.03
N PHE A 132 -4.39 0.13 -3.83
CA PHE A 132 -5.51 0.78 -3.18
C PHE A 132 -5.77 2.12 -3.87
N VAL A 133 -6.85 2.17 -4.65
CA VAL A 133 -7.34 3.40 -5.26
C VAL A 133 -8.45 3.97 -4.37
N TYR A 134 -8.26 5.18 -3.85
CA TYR A 134 -9.38 5.92 -3.23
C TYR A 134 -10.34 6.36 -4.35
N VAL A 135 -11.42 5.61 -4.52
CA VAL A 135 -12.57 6.07 -5.29
C VAL A 135 -13.50 6.77 -4.31
N PRO A 136 -13.67 8.10 -4.40
CA PRO A 136 -14.67 8.79 -3.59
C PRO A 136 -16.03 8.16 -3.85
N SER A 137 -16.82 7.98 -2.79
CA SER A 137 -18.15 7.40 -2.91
C SER A 137 -19.04 8.32 -3.76
N ALA A 138 -19.97 7.74 -4.53
CA ALA A 138 -20.97 8.51 -5.25
C ALA A 138 -21.88 9.35 -4.33
N GLU A 139 -21.88 9.07 -3.03
CA GLU A 139 -22.55 9.90 -2.01
C GLU A 139 -21.73 11.15 -1.68
N GLU A 140 -20.40 11.05 -1.57
CA GLU A 140 -19.51 12.20 -1.32
C GLU A 140 -19.47 13.18 -2.50
N MET A 141 -19.67 12.69 -3.73
CA MET A 141 -19.77 13.53 -4.94
C MET A 141 -21.10 14.30 -5.06
N LYS A 142 -22.13 13.95 -4.28
CA LYS A 142 -23.44 14.64 -4.33
C LYS A 142 -23.50 15.86 -3.41
N ASP A 143 -22.62 15.94 -2.41
CA ASP A 143 -22.64 17.02 -1.42
C ASP A 143 -21.91 18.29 -1.91
N GLU A 144 -21.31 18.28 -3.11
CA GLU A 144 -20.81 19.47 -3.80
C GLU A 144 -21.84 20.05 -4.80
N GLU A 145 -23.11 20.18 -4.40
CA GLU A 145 -23.97 21.15 -5.07
C GLU A 145 -23.50 22.56 -4.68
N VAL A 146 -22.78 23.21 -5.60
CA VAL A 146 -22.44 24.63 -5.52
C VAL A 146 -23.75 25.41 -5.33
N ILE A 147 -23.98 25.90 -4.11
CA ILE A 147 -25.04 26.87 -3.84
C ILE A 147 -24.64 28.14 -4.61
N THR A 148 -25.12 28.27 -5.84
CA THR A 148 -25.09 29.54 -6.55
C THR A 148 -26.13 30.43 -5.86
N ASP A 149 -25.67 31.22 -4.90
CA ASP A 149 -26.49 32.21 -4.22
C ASP A 149 -27.06 33.17 -5.27
N ASP A 150 -28.40 33.18 -5.36
CA ASP A 150 -29.21 33.99 -6.28
C ASP A 150 -28.85 35.48 -6.16
N THR A 151 -27.86 35.92 -6.94
CA THR A 151 -27.49 37.34 -7.06
C THR A 151 -28.06 37.94 -8.34
N ASP A 152 -29.36 37.77 -8.60
CA ASP A 152 -29.97 38.30 -9.83
C ASP A 152 -31.38 38.89 -9.67
N ASN A 153 -31.87 39.15 -8.45
CA ASN A 153 -33.23 39.69 -8.31
C ASN A 153 -33.47 40.75 -7.24
N GLN A 154 -32.60 41.76 -7.11
CA GLN A 154 -32.96 43.03 -6.45
C GLN A 154 -32.22 44.24 -7.04
N MET A 155 -32.54 44.63 -8.28
CA MET A 155 -32.30 46.00 -8.78
C MET A 155 -33.58 46.57 -9.43
N SER A 156 -34.69 46.45 -8.71
CA SER A 156 -35.95 47.14 -9.01
C SER A 156 -36.34 48.01 -7.82
N PHE A 157 -35.69 49.17 -7.68
CA PHE A 157 -36.24 50.25 -6.86
C PHE A 157 -36.97 51.21 -7.80
N GLU A 158 -38.30 51.12 -7.82
CA GLU A 158 -39.17 52.22 -8.23
C GLU A 158 -39.17 53.29 -7.13
N GLY A 159 -39.06 54.57 -7.53
CA GLY A 159 -39.14 55.74 -6.66
C GLY A 159 -38.46 56.96 -7.27
#